data_AF-A0A9W7IB64-F1
#
_entry.id   AF-A0A9W7IB64-F1
#
_cell.length_a   1.000
_cell.length_b   1.000
_cell.length_c   1.000
_cell.angle_alpha   90.00
_cell.angle_beta   90.00
_cell.angle_gamma   90.00
#
_symmetry.space_group_name_H-M   'P 1'
#
loop_
_entity.id
_entity.type
_entity.pdbx_description
1 polymer ?
#
loop_
_entity_poly.entity_id
_entity_poly.type
_entity_poly.pdbx_seq_one_letter_code
_entity_poly.pdbx_strand_id
1 'polypeptide(L)'
;MESMIELCDIIAKNPEKFSDKIAWICGRCPQSELLLSGSPRVSRSHLNAVLVVVRLLSKCPNSTDNRPKSVMLEFIRAILASFHRSFWPQSYNNDSIASFFADFLKYVSESADSSPDFGLEIAGLVGEVVTAAVNNHDTNSNDPAISRAFLLALSQNFPPVLPSDADNLINYLFDQLAMSVPESPRELITGSSETSSSQSSPLSVKHFQGIEVSSPANDSSKCFYTSAAFILLINEVEIGENIK
;
A
#
# COMPACT_ATOMS: atom_id res chain seq x y z
N MET A 1 15.05 10.09 -18.62
CA MET A 1 15.23 9.39 -17.32
C MET A 1 16.61 8.72 -17.25
N GLU A 2 17.09 8.14 -18.36
CA GLU A 2 18.41 7.48 -18.48
C GLU A 2 19.61 8.29 -17.96
N SER A 3 19.71 9.58 -18.29
CA SER A 3 20.81 10.43 -17.80
C SER A 3 20.82 10.61 -16.26
N MET A 4 19.65 10.56 -15.62
CA MET A 4 19.53 10.60 -14.16
C MET A 4 19.83 9.25 -13.53
N ILE A 5 19.52 8.16 -14.23
CA ILE A 5 19.88 6.80 -13.84
C ILE A 5 21.40 6.65 -13.80
N GLU A 6 22.09 7.06 -14.86
CA GLU A 6 23.56 7.05 -14.91
C GLU A 6 24.18 7.90 -13.81
N LEU A 7 23.59 9.07 -13.53
CA LEU A 7 24.05 9.92 -12.43
C LEU A 7 23.90 9.24 -11.07
N CYS A 8 22.76 8.59 -10.80
CA CYS A 8 22.57 7.82 -9.57
C CYS A 8 23.61 6.70 -9.44
N ASP A 9 23.87 5.98 -10.53
CA ASP A 9 24.84 4.87 -10.53
C ASP A 9 26.28 5.37 -10.33
N ILE A 10 26.62 6.57 -10.79
CA ILE A 10 27.92 7.23 -10.51
C ILE A 10 28.01 7.67 -9.04
N ILE A 11 26.96 8.33 -8.53
CA ILE A 11 26.92 8.79 -7.14
C ILE A 11 27.04 7.60 -6.19
N ALA A 12 26.37 6.49 -6.48
CA ALA A 12 26.37 5.30 -5.64
C ALA A 12 27.75 4.67 -5.43
N LYS A 13 28.68 4.88 -6.37
CA LYS A 13 30.06 4.39 -6.22
C LYS A 13 30.85 5.18 -5.19
N ASN A 14 30.53 6.46 -4.97
CA ASN A 14 31.26 7.36 -4.06
C ASN A 14 30.33 8.45 -3.48
N PRO A 15 29.32 8.11 -2.66
CA PRO A 15 28.30 9.07 -2.23
C PRO A 15 28.88 10.28 -1.47
N GLU A 16 29.95 10.05 -0.69
CA GLU A 16 30.65 11.06 0.11
C GLU A 16 31.24 12.20 -0.75
N LYS A 17 31.70 11.88 -1.98
CA LYS A 17 32.26 12.88 -2.91
C LYS A 17 31.20 13.72 -3.61
N PHE A 18 29.93 13.37 -3.44
CA PHE A 18 28.80 14.02 -4.09
C PHE A 18 27.78 14.56 -3.09
N SER A 19 28.15 14.73 -1.82
CA SER A 19 27.28 15.23 -0.75
C SER A 19 26.54 16.53 -1.11
N ASP A 20 27.22 17.47 -1.78
CA ASP A 20 26.61 18.73 -2.25
C ASP A 20 25.58 18.49 -3.37
N LYS A 21 25.84 17.53 -4.27
CA LYS A 21 24.88 17.16 -5.33
C LYS A 21 23.68 16.45 -4.74
N ILE A 22 23.89 15.57 -3.77
CA ILE A 22 22.80 14.89 -3.04
C ILE A 22 21.94 15.93 -2.33
N ALA A 23 22.56 16.88 -1.64
CA ALA A 23 21.87 18.01 -1.02
C ALA A 23 21.03 18.80 -2.04
N TRP A 24 21.64 19.12 -3.19
CA TRP A 24 20.97 19.85 -4.26
C TRP A 24 19.77 19.08 -4.83
N ILE A 25 19.89 17.76 -5.06
CA ILE A 25 18.79 16.91 -5.53
C ILE A 25 17.67 16.88 -4.47
N CYS A 26 18.01 16.67 -3.19
CA CYS A 26 17.04 16.68 -2.10
C CYS A 26 16.29 18.02 -2.02
N GLY A 27 16.99 19.14 -2.23
CA GLY A 27 16.40 20.49 -2.30
C GLY A 27 15.51 20.74 -3.52
N ARG A 28 15.48 19.82 -4.51
CA ARG A 28 14.54 19.86 -5.64
C ARG A 28 13.26 19.06 -5.41
N CYS A 29 13.18 18.29 -4.33
CA CYS A 29 11.95 17.59 -3.95
C CYS A 29 10.91 18.59 -3.42
N PRO A 30 9.61 18.24 -3.45
CA PRO A 30 8.59 19.07 -2.81
C PRO A 30 8.95 19.27 -1.33
N GLN A 31 8.96 20.52 -0.87
CA GLN A 31 9.20 20.84 0.52
C GLN A 31 7.97 20.50 1.37
N SER A 32 8.17 20.17 2.64
CA SER A 32 7.09 19.73 3.53
C SER A 32 5.98 20.79 3.65
N GLU A 33 6.32 22.08 3.65
CA GLU A 33 5.33 23.17 3.71
C GLU A 33 4.42 23.20 2.48
N LEU A 34 4.95 22.84 1.30
CA LEU A 34 4.16 22.74 0.08
C LEU A 34 3.22 21.54 0.14
N LEU A 35 3.68 20.42 0.70
CA LEU A 35 2.90 19.18 0.83
C LEU A 35 1.79 19.30 1.88
N LEU A 36 1.99 20.14 2.91
CA LEU A 36 1.01 20.44 3.95
C LEU A 36 0.01 21.56 3.56
N SER A 37 0.23 22.21 2.41
CA SER A 37 -0.73 23.20 1.92
C SER A 37 -2.04 22.53 1.49
N GLY A 38 -3.19 23.20 1.65
CA GLY A 38 -4.51 22.61 1.32
C GLY A 38 -4.74 22.31 -0.17
N SER A 39 -3.80 22.69 -1.05
CA SER A 39 -3.80 22.30 -2.46
C SER A 39 -2.35 22.21 -2.95
N PRO A 40 -1.60 21.17 -2.56
CA PRO A 40 -0.24 20.99 -3.01
C PRO A 40 -0.27 20.84 -4.53
N ARG A 41 0.60 21.56 -5.25
CA ARG A 41 0.78 21.32 -6.68
C ARG A 41 2.25 21.05 -6.94
N VAL A 42 2.56 19.78 -7.19
CA VAL A 42 3.95 19.38 -7.47
C VAL A 42 4.26 19.55 -8.95
N SER A 43 5.51 19.90 -9.25
CA SER A 43 6.00 20.03 -10.62
C SER A 43 6.57 18.71 -11.12
N ARG A 44 6.71 18.55 -12.45
CA ARG A 44 7.39 17.38 -13.04
C ARG A 44 8.83 17.24 -12.52
N SER A 45 9.54 18.36 -12.35
CA SER A 45 10.89 18.35 -11.77
C SER A 45 10.90 17.85 -10.33
N HIS A 46 9.89 18.17 -9.53
CA HIS A 46 9.78 17.67 -8.16
C HIS A 46 9.60 16.15 -8.13
N LEU A 47 8.67 15.62 -8.93
CA LEU A 47 8.44 14.17 -9.04
C LEU A 47 9.68 13.43 -9.53
N ASN A 48 10.38 13.97 -10.53
CA ASN A 48 11.64 13.40 -10.99
C ASN A 48 12.72 13.44 -9.90
N ALA A 49 12.81 14.52 -9.12
CA ALA A 49 13.74 14.58 -8.00
C ALA A 49 13.43 13.51 -6.94
N VAL A 50 12.15 13.29 -6.62
CA VAL A 50 11.71 12.23 -5.71
C VAL A 50 12.15 10.85 -6.20
N LEU A 51 11.91 10.51 -7.48
CA LEU A 51 12.35 9.24 -8.07
C LEU A 51 13.88 9.06 -8.00
N VAL A 52 14.62 10.15 -8.19
CA VAL A 52 16.09 10.13 -8.12
C VAL A 52 16.56 9.90 -6.68
N VAL A 53 15.94 10.54 -5.69
CA VAL A 53 16.30 10.38 -4.27
C VAL A 53 15.98 8.96 -3.79
N VAL A 54 14.79 8.42 -4.09
CA VAL A 54 14.45 7.04 -3.68
C VAL A 54 15.37 6.01 -4.34
N ARG A 55 15.72 6.19 -5.62
CA ARG A 55 16.68 5.32 -6.30
C ARG A 55 18.08 5.44 -5.69
N LEU A 56 18.49 6.64 -5.29
CA LEU A 56 19.77 6.85 -4.61
C LEU A 56 19.82 6.06 -3.30
N LEU A 57 18.74 6.09 -2.51
CA LEU A 57 18.62 5.28 -1.28
C LEU A 57 18.73 3.78 -1.58
N SER A 58 18.09 3.29 -2.65
CA SER A 58 18.14 1.87 -3.01
C SER A 58 19.53 1.40 -3.46
N LYS A 59 20.37 2.31 -3.95
CA LYS A 59 21.76 2.04 -4.33
C LYS A 59 22.79 2.36 -3.24
N CYS A 60 22.42 3.16 -2.23
CA CYS A 60 23.32 3.66 -1.19
C CYS A 60 22.77 3.43 0.22
N PRO A 61 22.49 2.19 0.64
CA PRO A 61 21.85 1.92 1.93
C PRO A 61 22.66 2.38 3.15
N ASN A 62 23.99 2.44 3.00
CA ASN A 62 24.94 2.81 4.07
C ASN A 62 25.31 4.31 4.07
N SER A 63 24.55 5.16 3.37
CA SER A 63 24.79 6.60 3.39
C SER A 63 24.63 7.16 4.80
N THR A 64 25.62 7.92 5.27
CA THR A 64 25.57 8.67 6.54
C THR A 64 24.72 9.93 6.45
N ASP A 65 24.44 10.39 5.24
CA ASP A 65 23.53 11.51 4.98
C ASP A 65 22.07 11.06 5.13
N ASN A 66 21.38 11.60 6.13
CA ASN A 66 19.97 11.32 6.40
C ASN A 66 19.00 12.16 5.57
N ARG A 67 19.45 13.21 4.87
CA ARG A 67 18.56 14.09 4.09
C ARG A 67 17.72 13.33 3.05
N PRO A 68 18.29 12.38 2.26
CA PRO A 68 17.50 11.55 1.37
C PRO A 68 16.38 10.77 2.08
N LYS A 69 16.65 10.19 3.25
CA LYS A 69 15.66 9.44 4.04
C LYS A 69 14.53 10.37 4.50
N SER A 70 14.87 11.53 5.08
CA SER A 70 13.89 12.50 5.55
C SER A 70 12.94 12.94 4.44
N VAL A 71 13.47 13.30 3.26
CA VAL A 71 12.67 13.71 2.10
C VAL A 71 11.74 12.59 1.63
N MET A 72 12.18 11.32 1.66
CA MET A 72 11.32 10.20 1.28
C MET A 72 10.20 9.94 2.29
N LEU A 73 10.49 9.99 3.59
CA LEU A 73 9.47 9.81 4.61
C LEU A 73 8.39 10.90 4.52
N GLU A 74 8.79 12.15 4.25
CA GLU A 74 7.84 13.24 4.02
C GLU A 74 7.00 13.03 2.77
N PHE A 75 7.61 12.57 1.67
CA PHE A 75 6.86 12.29 0.45
C PHE A 75 5.88 11.12 0.62
N ILE A 76 6.25 10.07 1.36
CA ILE A 76 5.36 8.95 1.69
C ILE A 76 4.12 9.44 2.44
N ARG A 77 4.30 10.32 3.44
CA ARG A 77 3.17 10.94 4.16
C ARG A 77 2.25 11.75 3.23
N ALA A 78 2.81 12.37 2.20
CA ALA A 78 2.05 13.14 1.23
C ALA A 78 1.35 12.30 0.15
N ILE A 79 1.51 10.98 0.12
CA ILE A 79 0.83 10.10 -0.85
C ILE A 79 -0.70 10.27 -0.76
N LEU A 80 -1.25 10.46 0.43
CA LEU A 80 -2.70 10.67 0.58
C LEU A 80 -3.17 11.93 -0.16
N ALA A 81 -2.43 13.03 -0.06
CA ALA A 81 -2.72 14.24 -0.81
C ALA A 81 -2.55 14.04 -2.32
N SER A 82 -1.75 13.07 -2.74
CA SER A 82 -1.56 12.74 -4.16
C SER A 82 -2.78 12.07 -4.80
N PHE A 83 -3.76 11.58 -4.04
CA PHE A 83 -4.98 11.04 -4.63
C PHE A 83 -5.89 12.12 -5.23
N HIS A 84 -5.62 13.40 -4.95
CA HIS A 84 -6.23 14.51 -5.66
C HIS A 84 -5.55 14.79 -6.99
N ARG A 85 -6.35 14.95 -8.05
CA ARG A 85 -5.85 15.33 -9.38
C ARG A 85 -5.06 16.64 -9.38
N SER A 86 -5.37 17.58 -8.48
CA SER A 86 -4.67 18.87 -8.34
C SER A 86 -3.23 18.75 -7.84
N PHE A 87 -2.89 17.64 -7.18
CA PHE A 87 -1.53 17.34 -6.76
C PHE A 87 -0.59 17.25 -7.96
N TRP A 88 -1.04 16.55 -9.00
CA TRP A 88 -0.21 16.19 -10.14
C TRP A 88 0.01 17.35 -11.12
N PRO A 89 1.16 17.38 -11.81
CA PRO A 89 1.35 18.30 -12.92
C PRO A 89 0.28 18.03 -13.99
N GLN A 90 -0.27 19.08 -14.61
CA GLN A 90 -1.27 18.96 -15.68
C GLN A 90 -0.81 18.06 -16.85
N SER A 91 0.50 17.95 -17.05
CA SER A 91 1.09 17.09 -18.08
C SER A 91 1.08 15.58 -17.76
N TYR A 92 0.72 15.17 -16.54
CA TYR A 92 0.68 13.76 -16.14
C TYR A 92 -0.72 13.22 -16.40
N ASN A 93 -0.87 12.28 -17.32
CA ASN A 93 -2.09 11.47 -17.45
C ASN A 93 -2.07 10.31 -16.43
N ASN A 94 -3.13 9.50 -16.39
CA ASN A 94 -3.22 8.37 -15.46
C ASN A 94 -2.10 7.35 -15.68
N ASP A 95 -1.67 7.10 -16.92
CA ASP A 95 -0.54 6.19 -17.20
C ASP A 95 0.79 6.71 -16.62
N SER A 96 1.03 8.02 -16.70
CA SER A 96 2.22 8.65 -16.13
C SER A 96 2.21 8.58 -14.60
N ILE A 97 1.03 8.69 -13.99
CA ILE A 97 0.83 8.56 -12.53
C ILE A 97 1.07 7.11 -12.10
N ALA A 98 0.46 6.15 -12.81
CA ALA A 98 0.66 4.73 -12.55
C ALA A 98 2.14 4.34 -12.68
N SER A 99 2.80 4.79 -13.76
CA SER A 99 4.24 4.56 -13.97
C SER A 99 5.09 5.17 -12.86
N PHE A 100 4.75 6.39 -12.42
CA PHE A 100 5.43 7.02 -11.28
C PHE A 100 5.28 6.19 -10.01
N PHE A 101 4.07 5.74 -9.65
CA PHE A 101 3.86 4.93 -8.46
C PHE A 101 4.58 3.59 -8.54
N ALA A 102 4.58 2.93 -9.70
CA ALA A 102 5.29 1.67 -9.91
C ALA A 102 6.81 1.83 -9.67
N ASP A 103 7.43 2.83 -10.30
CA ASP A 103 8.86 3.11 -10.11
C ASP A 103 9.17 3.53 -8.67
N PHE A 104 8.34 4.39 -8.10
CA PHE A 104 8.51 4.89 -6.73
C PHE A 104 8.45 3.74 -5.72
N LEU A 105 7.38 2.95 -5.72
CA LEU A 105 7.18 1.87 -4.76
C LEU A 105 8.22 0.76 -4.92
N LYS A 106 8.64 0.45 -6.15
CA LYS A 106 9.76 -0.44 -6.41
C LYS A 106 11.02 0.02 -5.66
N TYR A 107 11.44 1.28 -5.85
CA TYR A 107 12.65 1.77 -5.20
C TYR A 107 12.48 1.94 -3.68
N VAL A 108 11.27 2.24 -3.18
CA VAL A 108 10.99 2.25 -1.74
C VAL A 108 11.20 0.85 -1.15
N SER A 109 10.62 -0.20 -1.76
CA SER A 109 10.80 -1.58 -1.34
C SER A 109 12.28 -1.99 -1.35
N GLU A 110 12.99 -1.74 -2.46
CA GLU A 110 14.43 -2.04 -2.57
C GLU A 110 15.26 -1.33 -1.48
N SER A 111 14.91 -0.08 -1.16
CA SER A 111 15.59 0.71 -0.12
C SER A 111 15.34 0.16 1.28
N ALA A 112 14.10 -0.23 1.56
CA ALA A 112 13.69 -0.81 2.83
C ALA A 112 14.37 -2.18 3.08
N ASP A 113 14.44 -3.02 2.04
CA ASP A 113 15.12 -4.32 2.11
C ASP A 113 16.62 -4.17 2.38
N SER A 114 17.22 -3.10 1.86
CA SER A 114 18.65 -2.82 1.98
C SER A 114 19.02 -2.08 3.28
N SER A 115 18.06 -1.45 3.97
CA SER A 115 18.28 -0.66 5.18
C SER A 115 17.16 -0.93 6.21
N PRO A 116 17.37 -1.84 7.17
CA PRO A 116 16.34 -2.24 8.13
C PRO A 116 15.75 -1.09 8.95
N ASP A 117 16.58 -0.16 9.42
CA ASP A 117 16.12 1.01 10.19
C ASP A 117 15.17 1.87 9.37
N PHE A 118 15.51 2.12 8.10
CA PHE A 118 14.65 2.87 7.18
C PHE A 118 13.38 2.09 6.82
N GLY A 119 13.49 0.76 6.69
CA GLY A 119 12.34 -0.12 6.48
C GLY A 119 11.33 -0.07 7.64
N LEU A 120 11.79 0.04 8.89
CA LEU A 120 10.92 0.23 10.06
C LEU A 120 10.19 1.58 10.02
N GLU A 121 10.89 2.66 9.66
CA GLU A 121 10.26 3.98 9.50
C GLU A 121 9.23 3.99 8.37
N ILE A 122 9.50 3.31 7.25
CA ILE A 122 8.54 3.13 6.15
C ILE A 122 7.32 2.33 6.62
N ALA A 123 7.54 1.23 7.34
CA ALA A 123 6.47 0.35 7.81
C ALA A 123 5.45 1.09 8.67
N GLY A 124 5.92 2.02 9.52
CA GLY A 124 5.05 2.87 10.35
C GLY A 124 4.24 3.92 9.59
N LEU A 125 4.48 4.12 8.29
CA LEU A 125 3.73 5.08 7.46
C LEU A 125 2.84 4.37 6.42
N VAL A 126 3.31 3.27 5.86
CA VAL A 126 2.64 2.59 4.75
C VAL A 126 1.28 2.04 5.15
N GLY A 127 1.12 1.52 6.38
CA GLY A 127 -0.15 0.99 6.86
C GLY A 127 -1.30 2.02 6.77
N GLU A 128 -1.05 3.24 7.24
CA GLU A 128 -2.02 4.34 7.17
C GLU A 128 -2.34 4.71 5.72
N VAL A 129 -1.31 4.77 4.85
CA VAL A 129 -1.47 5.12 3.43
C VAL A 129 -2.34 4.10 2.70
N VAL A 130 -2.07 2.81 2.90
CA VAL A 130 -2.81 1.72 2.25
C VAL A 130 -4.26 1.69 2.73
N THR A 131 -4.48 1.80 4.04
CA THR A 131 -5.84 1.80 4.61
C THR A 131 -6.68 2.94 4.02
N ALA A 132 -6.13 4.16 3.96
CA ALA A 132 -6.83 5.29 3.37
C ALA A 132 -7.01 5.16 1.84
N ALA A 133 -6.08 4.51 1.13
CA ALA A 133 -6.21 4.25 -0.31
C ALA A 133 -7.35 3.27 -0.62
N VAL A 134 -7.54 2.24 0.21
CA VAL A 134 -8.65 1.28 0.06
C VAL A 134 -9.98 1.91 0.49
N ASN A 135 -9.98 2.78 1.50
CA ASN A 135 -11.19 3.45 2.04
C ASN A 135 -11.60 4.68 1.23
N ASN A 136 -11.08 4.85 0.01
CA ASN A 136 -11.21 6.09 -0.76
C ASN A 136 -12.60 6.31 -1.39
N HIS A 137 -13.64 5.68 -0.86
CA HIS A 137 -15.01 5.79 -1.36
C HIS A 137 -15.72 7.06 -0.82
N ASP A 138 -15.21 7.67 0.27
CA ASP A 138 -15.99 8.64 1.07
C ASP A 138 -15.60 10.11 0.90
N THR A 139 -14.69 10.45 -0.01
CA THR A 139 -14.29 11.86 -0.21
C THR A 139 -14.58 12.33 -1.64
N ASN A 140 -15.51 13.28 -1.77
CA ASN A 140 -15.96 13.90 -3.03
C ASN A 140 -14.86 14.63 -3.85
N SER A 141 -13.60 14.50 -3.47
CA SER A 141 -12.47 15.25 -4.04
C SER A 141 -11.30 14.36 -4.49
N ASN A 142 -11.29 13.07 -4.13
CA ASN A 142 -10.27 12.13 -4.60
C ASN A 142 -10.62 11.59 -5.99
N ASP A 143 -9.59 11.38 -6.79
CA ASP A 143 -9.72 10.75 -8.10
C ASP A 143 -9.53 9.23 -7.95
N PRO A 144 -10.60 8.42 -8.07
CA PRO A 144 -10.54 6.97 -7.84
C PRO A 144 -9.60 6.26 -8.83
N ALA A 145 -9.37 6.83 -10.02
CA ALA A 145 -8.41 6.28 -10.96
C ALA A 145 -6.96 6.38 -10.43
N ILE A 146 -6.66 7.43 -9.66
CA ILE A 146 -5.34 7.65 -9.07
C ILE A 146 -5.11 6.69 -7.89
N SER A 147 -6.09 6.54 -7.00
CA SER A 147 -5.99 5.56 -5.90
C SER A 147 -5.88 4.13 -6.43
N ARG A 148 -6.63 3.78 -7.48
CA ARG A 148 -6.49 2.50 -8.17
C ARG A 148 -5.09 2.31 -8.76
N ALA A 149 -4.54 3.32 -9.43
CA ALA A 149 -3.18 3.27 -9.96
C ALA A 149 -2.13 3.03 -8.86
N PHE A 150 -2.30 3.67 -7.69
CA PHE A 150 -1.46 3.43 -6.52
C PHE A 150 -1.59 1.99 -6.01
N LEU A 151 -2.81 1.50 -5.79
CA LEU A 151 -3.07 0.16 -5.28
C LEU A 151 -2.54 -0.94 -6.22
N LEU A 152 -2.66 -0.74 -7.53
CA LEU A 152 -2.07 -1.64 -8.54
C LEU A 152 -0.54 -1.63 -8.51
N ALA A 153 0.08 -0.47 -8.34
CA ALA A 153 1.54 -0.38 -8.20
C ALA A 153 2.04 -1.03 -6.90
N LEU A 154 1.28 -0.85 -5.81
CA LEU A 154 1.54 -1.42 -4.49
C LEU A 154 1.47 -2.96 -4.49
N SER A 155 0.53 -3.53 -5.24
CA SER A 155 0.38 -4.98 -5.33
C SER A 155 1.57 -5.65 -6.03
N GLN A 156 2.22 -4.93 -6.95
CA GLN A 156 3.44 -5.35 -7.66
C GLN A 156 4.71 -5.14 -6.82
N ASN A 157 4.78 -4.04 -6.07
CA ASN A 157 5.92 -3.69 -5.22
C ASN A 157 5.39 -3.23 -3.88
N PHE A 158 5.40 -4.12 -2.89
CA PHE A 158 4.82 -3.88 -1.59
C PHE A 158 5.92 -3.49 -0.59
N PRO A 159 6.02 -2.22 -0.14
CA PRO A 159 6.94 -1.84 0.92
C PRO A 159 6.60 -2.55 2.23
N PRO A 160 7.52 -2.64 3.20
CA PRO A 160 7.19 -3.22 4.50
C PRO A 160 6.04 -2.47 5.16
N VAL A 161 5.26 -3.21 5.94
CA VAL A 161 4.13 -2.73 6.74
C VAL A 161 4.23 -3.33 8.13
N LEU A 162 3.73 -2.62 9.15
CA LEU A 162 3.69 -3.19 10.50
C LEU A 162 2.73 -4.39 10.55
N PRO A 163 3.02 -5.43 11.34
CA PRO A 163 2.13 -6.58 11.48
C PRO A 163 0.72 -6.20 11.92
N SER A 164 0.58 -5.25 12.85
CA SER A 164 -0.72 -4.73 13.30
C SER A 164 -1.54 -4.11 12.17
N ASP A 165 -0.88 -3.37 11.28
CA ASP A 165 -1.54 -2.70 10.17
C ASP A 165 -1.92 -3.70 9.08
N ALA A 166 -1.10 -4.74 8.88
CA ALA A 166 -1.43 -5.85 8.01
C ALA A 166 -2.66 -6.62 8.51
N ASP A 167 -2.72 -6.94 9.80
CA ASP A 167 -3.88 -7.62 10.41
C ASP A 167 -5.15 -6.77 10.28
N ASN A 168 -5.04 -5.46 10.53
CA ASN A 168 -6.15 -4.51 10.35
C ASN A 168 -6.64 -4.47 8.90
N LEU A 169 -5.71 -4.42 7.94
CA LEU A 169 -6.03 -4.43 6.51
C LEU A 169 -6.74 -5.73 6.11
N ILE A 170 -6.26 -6.88 6.60
CA ILE A 170 -6.88 -8.19 6.33
C ILE A 170 -8.31 -8.21 6.87
N ASN A 171 -8.52 -7.83 8.13
CA ASN A 171 -9.86 -7.78 8.73
C ASN A 171 -10.80 -6.85 7.95
N TYR A 172 -10.29 -5.67 7.58
CA TYR A 172 -11.05 -4.71 6.77
C TYR A 172 -11.47 -5.29 5.42
N LEU A 173 -10.57 -5.98 4.72
CA LEU A 173 -10.89 -6.61 3.43
C LEU A 173 -11.91 -7.75 3.59
N PHE A 174 -11.82 -8.53 4.66
CA PHE A 174 -12.82 -9.56 4.98
C PHE A 174 -14.20 -8.98 5.26
N ASP A 175 -14.27 -7.88 6.02
CA ASP A 175 -15.54 -7.22 6.33
C ASP A 175 -16.19 -6.65 5.06
N GLN A 176 -15.40 -6.05 4.17
CA GLN A 176 -15.89 -5.56 2.87
C GLN A 176 -16.39 -6.70 1.97
N LEU A 177 -15.68 -7.83 1.96
CA LEU A 177 -16.13 -9.02 1.21
C LEU A 177 -17.45 -9.57 1.76
N ALA A 178 -17.59 -9.63 3.09
CA ALA A 178 -18.82 -10.08 3.75
C ALA A 178 -20.02 -9.18 3.45
N MET A 179 -19.81 -7.87 3.25
CA MET A 179 -20.84 -6.91 2.85
C MET A 179 -21.22 -7.00 1.35
N SER A 180 -20.32 -7.51 0.51
CA SER A 180 -20.53 -7.57 -0.95
C SER A 180 -21.42 -8.74 -1.42
N VAL A 181 -21.80 -9.66 -0.53
CA VAL A 181 -22.72 -10.75 -0.85
C VAL A 181 -24.13 -10.19 -1.03
N PRO A 182 -24.72 -10.22 -2.25
CA PRO A 182 -26.12 -9.88 -2.40
C PRO A 182 -26.90 -10.92 -1.60
N GLU A 183 -27.75 -10.49 -0.66
CA GLU A 183 -28.83 -11.35 -0.19
C GLU A 183 -29.58 -11.82 -1.44
N SER A 184 -29.43 -13.11 -1.75
CA SER A 184 -30.20 -13.78 -2.79
C SER A 184 -31.65 -13.35 -2.65
N PRO A 185 -32.33 -12.90 -3.74
CA PRO A 185 -33.70 -12.46 -3.65
C PRO A 185 -34.53 -13.64 -3.15
N ARG A 186 -34.87 -13.63 -1.86
CA ARG A 186 -35.83 -14.56 -1.29
C ARG A 186 -37.14 -14.25 -2.00
N GLU A 187 -37.48 -15.12 -2.95
CA GLU A 187 -38.77 -15.10 -3.62
C GLU A 187 -39.86 -14.98 -2.56
N LEU A 188 -40.57 -13.85 -2.63
CA LEU A 188 -41.68 -13.53 -1.77
C LEU A 188 -42.90 -14.30 -2.29
N ILE A 189 -42.91 -15.62 -2.07
CA ILE A 189 -44.08 -16.44 -2.37
C ILE A 189 -45.09 -16.23 -1.25
N THR A 190 -46.14 -15.52 -1.63
CA THR A 190 -47.32 -15.23 -0.83
C THR A 190 -48.17 -16.51 -0.72
N GLY A 191 -48.40 -16.96 0.52
CA GLY A 191 -49.63 -17.58 1.01
C GLY A 191 -50.05 -18.97 0.48
N SER A 192 -50.01 -19.99 1.34
CA SER A 192 -51.20 -20.61 1.97
C SER A 192 -50.85 -21.97 2.58
N SER A 193 -51.25 -22.18 3.85
CA SER A 193 -51.74 -23.43 4.49
C SER A 193 -50.97 -24.75 4.31
N GLU A 194 -50.91 -25.70 5.22
CA GLU A 194 -51.16 -25.89 6.65
C GLU A 194 -50.61 -27.32 6.92
N THR A 195 -50.18 -27.59 8.15
CA THR A 195 -49.90 -28.92 8.72
C THR A 195 -48.72 -29.73 8.15
N SER A 196 -47.70 -29.99 8.97
CA SER A 196 -47.57 -31.30 9.62
C SER A 196 -46.31 -31.32 10.51
N SER A 197 -46.57 -31.52 11.79
CA SER A 197 -45.61 -31.76 12.86
C SER A 197 -44.89 -33.10 12.70
N SER A 198 -43.63 -33.17 13.13
CA SER A 198 -43.12 -34.35 13.83
C SER A 198 -42.05 -33.96 14.85
N GLN A 199 -42.31 -34.39 16.08
CA GLN A 199 -41.58 -34.12 17.31
C GLN A 199 -40.34 -35.02 17.49
N SER A 200 -39.50 -34.57 18.43
CA SER A 200 -38.86 -35.32 19.52
C SER A 200 -37.43 -35.90 19.41
N SER A 201 -36.49 -35.16 20.03
CA SER A 201 -35.71 -35.49 21.27
C SER A 201 -34.55 -36.56 21.22
N PRO A 202 -33.75 -36.76 22.30
CA PRO A 202 -32.30 -36.44 22.31
C PRO A 202 -31.37 -37.54 22.91
N LEU A 203 -30.06 -37.24 23.04
CA LEU A 203 -29.02 -37.80 23.94
C LEU A 203 -28.55 -39.28 23.84
N SER A 204 -27.22 -39.47 23.69
CA SER A 204 -26.37 -40.51 24.35
C SER A 204 -24.89 -40.21 24.03
N VAL A 205 -23.99 -39.71 24.90
CA VAL A 205 -23.36 -40.20 26.17
C VAL A 205 -22.19 -41.20 25.98
N LYS A 206 -20.98 -40.76 26.42
CA LYS A 206 -19.72 -41.48 26.84
C LYS A 206 -18.77 -41.98 25.73
N HIS A 207 -17.43 -41.99 25.85
CA HIS A 207 -16.45 -41.81 26.94
C HIS A 207 -15.02 -41.56 26.32
N PHE A 208 -14.16 -40.80 27.05
CA PHE A 208 -12.67 -40.70 27.11
C PHE A 208 -11.79 -41.55 26.14
N GLN A 209 -10.59 -41.14 25.65
CA GLN A 209 -9.39 -40.75 26.43
C GLN A 209 -8.20 -40.37 25.50
N GLY A 210 -7.38 -39.39 25.91
CA GLY A 210 -5.92 -39.39 25.72
C GLY A 210 -5.33 -38.73 24.46
N ILE A 211 -4.59 -37.62 24.65
CA ILE A 211 -3.12 -37.54 24.49
C ILE A 211 -2.72 -36.06 24.59
N GLU A 212 -1.94 -35.73 25.62
CA GLU A 212 -1.11 -34.52 25.66
C GLU A 212 -0.04 -34.62 24.57
N VAL A 213 0.04 -33.62 23.70
CA VAL A 213 1.29 -33.26 23.01
C VAL A 213 1.49 -31.76 23.20
N SER A 214 2.26 -31.44 24.23
CA SER A 214 3.08 -30.24 24.30
C SER A 214 4.17 -30.32 23.22
N SER A 215 4.30 -29.29 22.38
CA SER A 215 5.57 -28.92 21.76
C SER A 215 5.55 -27.53 21.12
N PRO A 216 6.73 -26.91 20.94
CA PRO A 216 6.95 -25.49 21.18
C PRO A 216 7.35 -24.70 19.93
N ALA A 217 7.67 -23.43 20.17
CA ALA A 217 8.54 -22.56 19.38
C ALA A 217 7.93 -21.93 18.11
N ASN A 218 7.54 -20.65 18.28
CA ASN A 218 8.15 -19.51 17.61
C ASN A 218 8.94 -19.85 16.33
N ASP A 219 8.26 -19.89 15.20
CA ASP A 219 8.86 -19.61 13.91
C ASP A 219 8.28 -18.28 13.43
N SER A 220 9.15 -17.27 13.42
CA SER A 220 8.97 -16.00 12.74
C SER A 220 8.79 -16.27 11.24
N SER A 221 7.58 -16.68 10.87
CA SER A 221 7.14 -16.81 9.50
C SER A 221 7.06 -15.41 8.95
N LYS A 222 8.11 -14.99 8.24
CA LYS A 222 8.07 -13.80 7.38
C LYS A 222 6.84 -13.96 6.48
N CYS A 223 5.82 -13.16 6.76
CA CYS A 223 4.55 -13.22 6.06
C CYS A 223 4.77 -12.70 4.64
N PHE A 224 5.11 -13.60 3.71
CA PHE A 224 5.14 -13.36 2.27
C PHE A 224 3.75 -13.52 1.63
N TYR A 225 2.68 -13.65 2.43
CA TYR A 225 1.33 -13.97 1.95
C TYR A 225 0.53 -12.76 1.44
N THR A 226 1.04 -11.53 1.57
CA THR A 226 0.23 -10.33 1.31
C THR A 226 0.09 -9.98 -0.17
N SER A 227 1.09 -10.23 -1.02
CA SER A 227 1.03 -9.78 -2.43
C SER A 227 -0.01 -10.55 -3.25
N ALA A 228 -0.05 -11.88 -3.18
CA ALA A 228 -0.96 -12.68 -4.02
C ALA A 228 -2.44 -12.52 -3.61
N ALA A 229 -2.74 -12.49 -2.31
CA ALA A 229 -4.10 -12.28 -1.81
C ALA A 229 -4.61 -10.87 -2.10
N PHE A 230 -3.74 -9.85 -2.00
CA PHE A 230 -4.09 -8.47 -2.31
C PHE A 230 -4.31 -8.22 -3.81
N ILE A 231 -3.53 -8.87 -4.68
CA ILE A 231 -3.74 -8.84 -6.15
C ILE A 231 -5.10 -9.44 -6.52
N LEU A 232 -5.47 -10.59 -5.93
CA LEU A 232 -6.77 -11.22 -6.20
C LEU A 232 -7.94 -10.36 -5.71
N LEU A 233 -7.81 -9.68 -4.56
CA LEU A 233 -8.84 -8.80 -4.01
C LEU A 233 -9.02 -7.50 -4.80
N ILE A 234 -7.94 -6.88 -5.30
CA ILE A 234 -8.05 -5.73 -6.22
C ILE A 234 -8.78 -6.12 -7.51
N ASN A 235 -8.52 -7.33 -8.02
CA ASN A 235 -9.18 -7.84 -9.23
C ASN A 235 -10.65 -8.25 -8.99
N GLU A 236 -11.05 -8.66 -7.79
CA GLU A 236 -12.48 -8.91 -7.50
C GLU A 236 -13.29 -7.61 -7.40
N VAL A 237 -12.72 -6.52 -6.88
CA VAL A 237 -13.34 -5.18 -6.96
C VAL A 237 -13.57 -4.75 -8.42
N GLU A 238 -12.69 -5.14 -9.35
CA GLU A 238 -12.82 -4.88 -10.79
C GLU A 238 -14.02 -5.60 -11.46
N ILE A 239 -14.49 -6.70 -10.88
CA ILE A 239 -15.65 -7.46 -11.38
C ILE A 239 -16.97 -6.87 -10.85
N GLY A 240 -16.94 -6.27 -9.64
CA GLY A 240 -18.12 -5.65 -9.03
C GLY A 240 -18.61 -4.35 -9.71
N GLU A 241 -17.71 -3.59 -10.35
CA GLU A 241 -18.07 -2.33 -11.02
C GLU A 241 -18.44 -2.47 -12.52
N ASN A 242 -18.14 -3.61 -13.16
CA ASN A 242 -18.52 -3.86 -14.57
C ASN A 242 -19.93 -4.46 -14.74
N ILE A 243 -20.72 -4.54 -13.67
CA ILE A 243 -22.13 -4.95 -13.71
C ILE A 243 -22.99 -3.78 -13.20
N LYS A 244 -23.07 -2.72 -13.98
CA LYS A 244 -24.16 -1.73 -13.93
C LYS A 244 -24.46 -1.20 -15.32
#